data_AF-A0A6B7Q450-F1
#
_entry.id   AF-A0A6B7Q450-F1
#
_cell.length_a   1.000
_cell.length_b   1.000
_cell.length_c   1.000
_cell.angle_alpha   90.00
_cell.angle_beta   90.00
_cell.angle_gamma   90.00
#
_symmetry.space_group_name_H-M   'P 1'
#
loop_
_entity.id
_entity.type
_entity.pdbx_description
1 polymer ?
#
loop_
_entity_poly.entity_id
_entity_poly.type
_entity_poly.pdbx_seq_one_letter_code
_entity_poly.pdbx_strand_id
1 'polypeptide(L)'
;MSSTPNAMSFIVDARSSTEAEDTPEFAAFSIGLAAAQGIIKLARLVQQNGLHKVERFDSTPSFFRYLPGTEDAQEIGSENEVLLKACCLNVDASSFWYSGFVRHSSVEVTSYRQPISDLASYFELEKATEVEAGQTREYLVTWSADVEVEGDHHAAAQAAADRYFRSHIAAGEQDSACNFVVTAKSDQKPVEIDLSACHSDDEVMESA
;
A
#
# COMPACT_ATOMS: atom_id res chain seq x y z
N MET A 1 3.91 -30.59 19.51
CA MET A 1 4.31 -29.18 19.64
C MET A 1 5.17 -28.85 18.43
N SER A 2 4.56 -28.43 17.32
CA SER A 2 5.32 -27.93 16.18
C SER A 2 5.73 -26.51 16.51
N SER A 3 7.03 -26.28 16.67
CA SER A 3 7.59 -24.94 16.77
C SER A 3 7.35 -24.26 15.43
N THR A 4 6.50 -23.23 15.37
CA THR A 4 6.36 -22.41 14.17
C THR A 4 7.74 -21.85 13.82
N PRO A 5 8.22 -22.00 12.58
CA PRO A 5 9.53 -21.49 12.21
C PRO A 5 9.59 -19.95 12.33
N ASN A 6 10.70 -19.42 12.86
CA ASN A 6 10.85 -17.99 13.16
C ASN A 6 11.00 -17.12 11.90
N ALA A 7 11.66 -17.62 10.86
CA ALA A 7 11.88 -16.90 9.61
C ALA A 7 12.22 -17.86 8.46
N MET A 8 11.81 -17.49 7.24
CA MET A 8 12.21 -18.15 6.00
C MET A 8 13.33 -17.34 5.35
N SER A 9 14.49 -17.96 5.14
CA SER A 9 15.65 -17.30 4.52
C SER A 9 15.75 -17.61 3.03
N PHE A 10 16.17 -16.61 2.27
CA PHE A 10 16.29 -16.66 0.82
C PHE A 10 17.68 -16.21 0.41
N ILE A 11 18.27 -16.93 -0.54
CA ILE A 11 19.37 -16.46 -1.37
C ILE A 11 18.96 -16.75 -2.80
N VAL A 12 18.77 -15.71 -3.59
CA VAL A 12 18.15 -15.79 -4.92
C VAL A 12 18.96 -14.97 -5.91
N ASP A 13 18.84 -15.30 -7.18
CA ASP A 13 19.48 -14.52 -8.24
C ASP A 13 18.94 -13.08 -8.25
N ALA A 14 19.82 -12.14 -8.58
CA ALA A 14 19.50 -10.76 -8.87
C ALA A 14 19.84 -10.46 -10.32
N ARG A 15 19.07 -9.55 -10.92
CA ARG A 15 19.28 -9.08 -12.28
C ARG A 15 19.35 -7.58 -12.29
N SER A 16 20.26 -7.08 -13.11
CA SER A 16 20.47 -5.65 -13.29
C SER A 16 19.94 -5.22 -14.64
N SER A 17 19.55 -3.95 -14.76
CA SER A 17 19.14 -3.36 -16.04
C SER A 17 20.27 -3.26 -17.06
N THR A 18 21.51 -3.56 -16.65
CA THR A 18 22.73 -3.52 -17.46
C THR A 18 23.64 -4.69 -17.10
N GLU A 19 24.45 -5.17 -18.05
CA GLU A 19 25.45 -6.23 -17.85
C GLU A 19 26.81 -5.71 -17.33
N ALA A 20 26.81 -4.68 -16.47
CA ALA A 20 28.05 -4.13 -15.94
C ALA A 20 28.67 -5.06 -14.87
N GLU A 21 30.01 -5.13 -14.87
CA GLU A 21 30.79 -6.04 -13.99
C GLU A 21 30.57 -5.80 -12.49
N ASP A 22 30.17 -4.60 -12.09
CA ASP A 22 30.01 -4.21 -10.68
C ASP A 22 28.59 -4.40 -10.13
N THR A 23 27.73 -5.12 -10.85
CA THR A 23 26.34 -5.29 -10.46
C THR A 23 26.12 -6.56 -9.64
N PRO A 24 25.14 -6.57 -8.71
CA PRO A 24 24.92 -7.75 -7.88
C PRO A 24 24.24 -8.86 -8.69
N GLU A 25 24.72 -10.09 -8.50
CA GLU A 25 24.13 -11.32 -9.07
C GLU A 25 23.23 -12.05 -8.08
N PHE A 26 23.30 -11.71 -6.78
CA PHE A 26 22.52 -12.37 -5.74
C PHE A 26 21.85 -11.36 -4.80
N ALA A 27 20.70 -11.76 -4.24
CA ALA A 27 20.03 -11.08 -3.15
C ALA A 27 19.78 -12.06 -2.00
N ALA A 28 20.11 -11.65 -0.77
CA ALA A 28 19.81 -12.41 0.44
C ALA A 28 18.89 -11.63 1.37
N PHE A 29 17.86 -12.29 1.88
CA PHE A 29 16.90 -11.71 2.82
C PHE A 29 16.23 -12.79 3.65
N SER A 30 15.61 -12.40 4.76
CA SER A 30 14.81 -13.30 5.60
C SER A 30 13.45 -12.68 5.88
N ILE A 31 12.40 -13.48 5.69
CA ILE A 31 11.02 -13.08 5.93
C ILE A 31 10.54 -13.76 7.20
N GLY A 32 10.21 -12.98 8.23
CA GLY A 32 9.53 -13.46 9.43
C GLY A 32 8.01 -13.50 9.28
N LEU A 33 7.32 -14.10 10.26
CA LEU A 33 5.86 -14.26 10.25
C LEU A 33 5.10 -12.94 9.97
N ALA A 34 5.45 -11.86 10.68
CA ALA A 34 4.78 -10.56 10.52
C ALA A 34 5.00 -9.96 9.11
N ALA A 35 6.19 -10.14 8.54
CA ALA A 35 6.48 -9.70 7.18
C ALA A 35 5.72 -10.53 6.14
N ALA A 36 5.65 -11.85 6.33
CA ALA A 36 4.86 -12.75 5.48
C ALA A 36 3.36 -12.39 5.47
N GLN A 37 2.77 -12.12 6.65
CA GLN A 37 1.40 -11.63 6.76
C GLN A 37 1.20 -10.30 6.03
N GLY A 38 2.16 -9.37 6.15
CA GLY A 38 2.18 -8.10 5.42
C GLY A 38 2.19 -8.29 3.90
N ILE A 39 3.07 -9.15 3.38
CA ILE A 39 3.17 -9.49 1.95
C ILE A 39 1.86 -10.10 1.44
N ILE A 40 1.28 -11.07 2.16
CA ILE A 40 0.00 -11.70 1.79
C ILE A 40 -1.13 -10.67 1.77
N LYS A 41 -1.17 -9.75 2.73
CA LYS A 41 -2.16 -8.66 2.75
C LYS A 41 -2.02 -7.73 1.54
N LEU A 42 -0.79 -7.35 1.19
CA LEU A 42 -0.52 -6.52 0.01
C LEU A 42 -0.95 -7.22 -1.28
N ALA A 43 -0.68 -8.51 -1.43
CA ALA A 43 -1.12 -9.28 -2.59
C ALA A 43 -2.64 -9.37 -2.73
N ARG A 44 -3.36 -9.49 -1.60
CA ARG A 44 -4.84 -9.39 -1.58
C ARG A 44 -5.31 -8.03 -2.04
N LEU A 45 -4.68 -6.94 -1.58
CA LEU A 45 -5.02 -5.58 -2.03
C LEU A 45 -4.81 -5.41 -3.53
N VAL A 46 -3.70 -5.94 -4.07
CA VAL A 46 -3.41 -5.94 -5.50
C VAL A 46 -4.53 -6.65 -6.26
N GLN A 47 -4.91 -7.86 -5.82
CA GLN A 47 -5.96 -8.66 -6.46
C GLN A 47 -7.35 -8.00 -6.37
N GLN A 48 -7.75 -7.52 -5.21
CA GLN A 48 -9.09 -6.96 -4.95
C GLN A 48 -9.34 -5.66 -5.71
N ASN A 49 -8.30 -4.86 -5.94
CA ASN A 49 -8.41 -3.57 -6.60
C ASN A 49 -7.94 -3.60 -8.07
N GLY A 50 -7.61 -4.79 -8.60
CA GLY A 50 -7.12 -4.93 -9.97
C GLY A 50 -5.82 -4.17 -10.26
N LEU A 51 -4.97 -4.01 -9.25
CA LEU A 51 -3.68 -3.34 -9.41
C LEU A 51 -2.66 -4.26 -10.10
N HIS A 52 -1.65 -3.68 -10.73
CA HIS A 52 -0.53 -4.46 -11.26
C HIS A 52 0.42 -4.93 -10.14
N LYS A 53 0.78 -4.02 -9.23
CA LYS A 53 1.61 -4.29 -8.05
C LYS A 53 1.50 -3.15 -7.01
N VAL A 54 1.97 -3.41 -5.80
CA VAL A 54 2.26 -2.38 -4.78
C VAL A 54 3.76 -2.38 -4.49
N GLU A 55 4.31 -1.19 -4.26
CA GLU A 55 5.70 -0.97 -3.86
C GLU A 55 5.75 -0.32 -2.48
N ARG A 56 6.65 -0.80 -1.63
CA ARG A 56 6.91 -0.20 -0.32
C ARG A 56 8.40 -0.14 -0.08
N PHE A 57 8.90 1.00 0.41
CA PHE A 57 10.29 1.11 0.84
C PHE A 57 10.63 0.05 1.89
N ASP A 58 11.66 -0.74 1.59
CA ASP A 58 12.16 -1.81 2.43
C ASP A 58 13.64 -2.06 2.13
N SER A 59 14.48 -1.81 3.12
CA SER A 59 15.94 -1.98 3.06
C SER A 59 16.42 -3.29 3.70
N THR A 60 15.52 -4.24 3.96
CA THR A 60 15.85 -5.56 4.52
C THR A 60 16.80 -6.41 3.65
N PRO A 61 16.74 -6.42 2.30
CA PRO A 61 17.62 -7.29 1.52
C PRO A 61 19.04 -6.73 1.41
N SER A 62 20.02 -7.64 1.48
CA SER A 62 21.40 -7.38 1.07
C SER A 62 21.63 -7.95 -0.34
N PHE A 63 22.41 -7.24 -1.16
CA PHE A 63 22.72 -7.62 -2.54
C PHE A 63 24.21 -7.89 -2.70
N PHE A 64 24.57 -8.92 -3.45
CA PHE A 64 25.94 -9.41 -3.55
C PHE A 64 26.37 -9.68 -4.99
N ARG A 65 27.65 -9.45 -5.30
CA ARG A 65 28.26 -9.81 -6.60
C ARG A 65 28.42 -11.32 -6.73
N TYR A 66 28.94 -11.95 -5.69
CA TYR A 66 29.14 -13.39 -5.58
C TYR A 66 28.30 -13.97 -4.44
N LEU A 67 27.95 -15.24 -4.58
CA LEU A 67 27.19 -15.98 -3.59
C LEU A 67 27.92 -15.95 -2.22
N PRO A 68 27.28 -15.46 -1.14
CA PRO A 68 27.93 -15.39 0.16
C PRO A 68 28.47 -16.75 0.64
N GLY A 69 29.73 -16.76 1.07
CA GLY A 69 30.40 -17.96 1.58
C GLY A 69 31.26 -18.72 0.56
N THR A 70 31.25 -18.34 -0.72
CA THR A 70 32.18 -18.90 -1.73
C THR A 70 33.59 -18.34 -1.59
N GLU A 71 34.56 -18.98 -2.27
CA GLU A 71 35.95 -18.50 -2.35
C GLU A 71 36.02 -17.09 -2.98
N ASP A 72 35.33 -16.88 -4.11
CA ASP A 72 35.27 -15.58 -4.77
C ASP A 72 34.72 -14.46 -3.87
N ALA A 73 33.67 -14.76 -3.08
CA ALA A 73 33.10 -13.82 -2.12
C ALA A 73 34.08 -13.49 -0.98
N GLN A 74 34.94 -14.43 -0.58
CA GLN A 74 35.95 -14.21 0.44
C GLN A 74 37.14 -13.39 -0.10
N GLU A 75 37.51 -13.60 -1.37
CA GLU A 75 38.62 -12.87 -2.02
C GLU A 75 38.34 -11.37 -2.08
N ILE A 76 37.13 -10.97 -2.49
CA ILE A 76 36.75 -9.54 -2.56
C ILE A 76 36.22 -8.98 -1.23
N GLY A 77 35.98 -9.84 -0.25
CA GLY A 77 35.61 -9.46 1.11
C GLY A 77 34.38 -8.54 1.19
N SER A 78 34.54 -7.37 1.83
CA SER A 78 33.45 -6.42 2.02
C SER A 78 32.92 -5.79 0.74
N GLU A 79 33.69 -5.83 -0.35
CA GLU A 79 33.26 -5.32 -1.66
C GLU A 79 32.24 -6.26 -2.33
N ASN A 80 32.01 -7.45 -1.76
CA ASN A 80 30.98 -8.35 -2.24
C ASN A 80 29.58 -7.76 -2.08
N GLU A 81 29.32 -6.96 -1.05
CA GLU A 81 28.02 -6.33 -0.84
C GLU A 81 27.86 -5.07 -1.69
N VAL A 82 26.85 -5.05 -2.56
CA VAL A 82 26.52 -3.90 -3.40
C VAL A 82 25.41 -3.08 -2.74
N LEU A 83 25.76 -1.87 -2.33
CA LEU A 83 24.80 -0.96 -1.69
C LEU A 83 23.81 -0.40 -2.70
N LEU A 84 22.52 -0.55 -2.40
CA LEU A 84 21.43 0.03 -3.17
C LEU A 84 20.86 1.29 -2.49
N LYS A 85 20.16 2.12 -3.26
CA LYS A 85 19.29 3.23 -2.83
C LYS A 85 17.86 2.95 -3.25
N ALA A 86 16.90 3.55 -2.53
CA ALA A 86 15.47 3.42 -2.82
C ALA A 86 15.01 1.95 -2.94
N CYS A 87 15.48 1.09 -2.03
CA CYS A 87 15.08 -0.30 -2.01
C CYS A 87 13.59 -0.43 -1.71
N CYS A 88 12.91 -1.27 -2.49
CA CYS A 88 11.49 -1.50 -2.39
C CYS A 88 11.19 -2.99 -2.34
N LEU A 89 10.31 -3.38 -1.42
CA LEU A 89 9.51 -4.59 -1.54
C LEU A 89 8.44 -4.34 -2.60
N ASN A 90 8.40 -5.20 -3.61
CA ASN A 90 7.39 -5.24 -4.65
C ASN A 90 6.50 -6.45 -4.40
N VAL A 91 5.19 -6.25 -4.47
CA VAL A 91 4.21 -7.31 -4.31
C VAL A 91 3.18 -7.23 -5.43
N ASP A 92 3.02 -8.32 -6.19
CA ASP A 92 1.88 -8.51 -7.08
C ASP A 92 0.88 -9.51 -6.47
N ALA A 93 -0.10 -9.97 -7.24
CA ALA A 93 -1.15 -10.86 -6.75
C ALA A 93 -0.64 -12.24 -6.31
N SER A 94 0.52 -12.71 -6.79
CA SER A 94 1.01 -14.07 -6.56
C SER A 94 2.46 -14.15 -6.06
N SER A 95 3.22 -13.07 -6.19
CA SER A 95 4.66 -13.06 -5.99
C SER A 95 5.15 -11.79 -5.27
N PHE A 96 6.31 -11.89 -4.63
CA PHE A 96 7.04 -10.76 -4.08
C PHE A 96 8.50 -10.79 -4.51
N TRP A 97 9.13 -9.62 -4.59
CA TRP A 97 10.54 -9.45 -4.91
C TRP A 97 11.06 -8.11 -4.40
N TYR A 98 12.37 -7.95 -4.40
CA TYR A 98 13.00 -6.68 -4.04
C TYR A 98 13.56 -6.00 -5.28
N SER A 99 13.48 -4.67 -5.30
CA SER A 99 14.15 -3.85 -6.31
C SER A 99 14.83 -2.65 -5.67
N GLY A 100 15.76 -2.04 -6.38
CA GLY A 100 16.43 -0.81 -5.97
C GLY A 100 17.41 -0.34 -7.03
N PHE A 101 18.12 0.75 -6.76
CA PHE A 101 19.13 1.26 -7.68
C PHE A 101 20.51 1.15 -7.06
N VAL A 102 21.52 0.75 -7.83
CA VAL A 102 22.91 0.76 -7.34
C VAL A 102 23.26 2.17 -6.88
N ARG A 103 23.86 2.29 -5.69
CA ARG A 103 24.22 3.59 -5.12
C ARG A 103 25.15 4.32 -6.09
N HIS A 104 24.95 5.64 -6.23
CA HIS A 104 25.67 6.49 -7.19
C HIS A 104 25.46 6.12 -8.67
N SER A 105 24.48 5.28 -8.99
CA SER A 105 24.13 4.90 -10.35
C SER A 105 22.62 5.03 -10.61
N SER A 106 22.25 4.88 -11.88
CA SER A 106 20.87 4.70 -12.35
C SER A 106 20.56 3.26 -12.75
N VAL A 107 21.49 2.32 -12.51
CA VAL A 107 21.28 0.89 -12.75
C VAL A 107 20.27 0.37 -11.75
N GLU A 108 19.15 -0.12 -12.26
CA GLU A 108 18.13 -0.81 -11.46
C GLU A 108 18.55 -2.27 -11.27
N VAL A 109 18.30 -2.79 -10.08
CA VAL A 109 18.52 -4.17 -9.69
C VAL A 109 17.21 -4.74 -9.18
N THR A 110 16.91 -5.97 -9.57
CA THR A 110 15.73 -6.72 -9.13
C THR A 110 16.12 -8.12 -8.69
N SER A 111 15.64 -8.57 -7.52
CA SER A 111 15.78 -9.97 -7.11
C SER A 111 14.80 -10.86 -7.89
N TYR A 112 15.10 -12.16 -7.93
CA TYR A 112 14.18 -13.15 -8.48
C TYR A 112 12.88 -13.19 -7.67
N ARG A 113 11.76 -13.38 -8.38
CA ARG A 113 10.42 -13.38 -7.80
C ARG A 113 10.18 -14.63 -6.99
N GLN A 114 9.69 -14.44 -5.76
CA GLN A 114 9.34 -15.51 -4.86
C GLN A 114 7.82 -15.67 -4.80
N PRO A 115 7.30 -16.91 -4.89
CA PRO A 115 5.87 -17.16 -4.82
C PRO A 115 5.35 -16.95 -3.39
N ILE A 116 4.19 -16.29 -3.28
CA ILE A 116 3.54 -16.04 -1.99
C ILE A 116 2.93 -17.32 -1.40
N SER A 117 2.60 -18.31 -2.25
CA SER A 117 2.15 -19.64 -1.81
C SER A 117 3.16 -20.32 -0.90
N ASP A 118 4.45 -20.12 -1.15
CA ASP A 118 5.50 -20.77 -0.37
C ASP A 118 5.61 -20.14 1.02
N LEU A 119 5.51 -18.80 1.11
CA LEU A 119 5.38 -18.12 2.40
C LEU A 119 4.13 -18.56 3.15
N ALA A 120 2.99 -18.64 2.46
CA ALA A 120 1.75 -19.04 3.08
C ALA A 120 1.83 -20.48 3.62
N SER A 121 2.47 -21.38 2.88
CA SER A 121 2.64 -22.77 3.30
C SER A 121 3.63 -22.88 4.45
N TYR A 122 4.77 -22.19 4.37
CA TYR A 122 5.83 -22.22 5.38
C TYR A 122 5.37 -21.74 6.75
N PHE A 123 4.55 -20.68 6.78
CA PHE A 123 4.01 -20.11 8.01
C PHE A 123 2.62 -20.64 8.38
N GLU A 124 2.12 -21.66 7.67
CA GLU A 124 0.78 -22.22 7.87
C GLU A 124 -0.32 -21.15 7.83
N LEU A 125 -0.14 -20.13 6.97
CA LEU A 125 -1.08 -19.04 6.71
C LEU A 125 -2.12 -19.42 5.65
N GLU A 126 -2.41 -20.73 5.48
CA GLU A 126 -3.44 -21.24 4.57
C GLU A 126 -4.66 -20.36 4.67
N LYS A 127 -5.13 -19.89 3.49
CA LYS A 127 -6.20 -18.89 3.30
C LYS A 127 -6.84 -18.56 4.63
N ALA A 128 -6.24 -17.64 5.39
CA ALA A 128 -6.95 -16.95 6.44
C ALA A 128 -8.02 -16.11 5.71
N THR A 129 -9.04 -16.80 5.20
CA THR A 129 -10.42 -16.36 5.08
C THR A 129 -10.89 -16.21 6.49
N GLU A 130 -10.43 -15.12 7.04
CA GLU A 130 -11.07 -14.31 8.03
C GLU A 130 -10.22 -13.06 7.92
N VAL A 131 -10.77 -12.09 7.19
CA VAL A 131 -10.80 -10.74 7.77
C VAL A 131 -11.06 -11.00 9.25
N GLU A 132 -10.16 -10.61 10.15
CA GLU A 132 -10.59 -10.43 11.53
C GLU A 132 -11.70 -9.37 11.48
N ALA A 133 -12.92 -9.85 11.25
CA ALA A 133 -14.15 -9.19 11.58
C ALA A 133 -14.16 -9.17 13.10
N GLY A 134 -13.47 -8.18 13.67
CA GLY A 134 -13.18 -8.21 15.09
C GLY A 134 -12.58 -6.95 15.68
N GLN A 135 -12.10 -6.00 14.88
CA GLN A 135 -11.94 -4.64 15.36
C GLN A 135 -12.47 -3.69 14.30
N THR A 136 -13.67 -3.15 14.55
CA THR A 136 -14.07 -1.86 13.96
C THR A 136 -12.95 -0.88 14.30
N ARG A 137 -12.14 -0.55 13.32
CA ARG A 137 -11.14 0.49 13.45
C ARG A 137 -11.76 1.73 12.85
N GLU A 138 -11.98 2.73 13.70
CA GLU A 138 -12.42 4.04 13.26
C GLU A 138 -11.23 4.71 12.57
N TYR A 139 -11.38 4.94 11.26
CA TYR A 139 -10.41 5.68 10.46
C TYR A 139 -11.07 6.97 9.99
N LEU A 140 -10.46 8.11 10.30
CA LEU A 140 -10.87 9.40 9.74
C LEU A 140 -10.05 9.68 8.49
N VAL A 141 -10.71 9.75 7.34
CA VAL A 141 -10.11 10.17 6.07
C VAL A 141 -10.63 11.57 5.73
N THR A 142 -9.72 12.54 5.70
CA THR A 142 -10.05 13.94 5.35
C THR A 142 -9.46 14.28 3.99
N TRP A 143 -10.24 14.92 3.14
CA TRP A 143 -9.80 15.52 1.89
C TRP A 143 -10.31 16.97 1.84
N SER A 144 -9.60 17.84 1.14
CA SER A 144 -9.94 19.27 1.05
C SER A 144 -9.98 19.69 -0.41
N ALA A 145 -10.95 20.55 -0.75
CA ALA A 145 -11.05 21.18 -2.05
C ALA A 145 -11.32 22.67 -1.89
N ASP A 146 -10.65 23.47 -2.71
CA ASP A 146 -10.97 24.89 -2.87
C ASP A 146 -12.20 25.00 -3.79
N VAL A 147 -13.25 25.65 -3.30
CA VAL A 147 -14.52 25.84 -4.01
C VAL A 147 -14.81 27.32 -4.09
N GLU A 148 -14.91 27.84 -5.31
CA GLU A 148 -15.34 29.22 -5.57
C GLU A 148 -16.82 29.21 -5.92
N VAL A 149 -17.66 29.71 -5.01
CA VAL A 149 -19.09 29.91 -5.23
C VAL A 149 -19.54 31.24 -4.66
N GLU A 150 -20.60 31.79 -5.25
CA GLU A 150 -21.37 32.86 -4.63
C GLU A 150 -22.23 32.27 -3.51
N GLY A 151 -22.11 32.80 -2.30
CA GLY A 151 -22.89 32.36 -1.14
C GLY A 151 -22.08 32.21 0.12
N ASP A 152 -22.64 31.51 1.09
CA ASP A 152 -22.05 31.25 2.40
C ASP A 152 -21.40 29.85 2.46
N HIS A 153 -21.00 29.44 3.66
CA HIS A 153 -20.40 28.14 3.92
C HIS A 153 -21.30 26.99 3.46
N HIS A 154 -22.63 27.13 3.58
CA HIS A 154 -23.61 26.13 3.15
C HIS A 154 -23.64 26.01 1.63
N ALA A 155 -23.62 27.13 0.91
CA ALA A 155 -23.54 27.12 -0.55
C ALA A 155 -22.27 26.40 -1.06
N ALA A 156 -21.13 26.63 -0.40
CA ALA A 156 -19.88 25.94 -0.72
C ALA A 156 -19.95 24.43 -0.44
N ALA A 157 -20.53 24.02 0.70
CA ALA A 157 -20.76 22.62 1.03
C ALA A 157 -21.68 21.94 -0.01
N GLN A 158 -22.81 22.57 -0.36
CA GLN A 158 -23.75 22.04 -1.34
C GLN A 158 -23.10 21.88 -2.73
N ALA A 159 -22.31 22.88 -3.16
CA ALA A 159 -21.61 22.79 -4.45
C ALA A 159 -20.57 21.65 -4.48
N ALA A 160 -19.87 21.43 -3.37
CA ALA A 160 -18.96 20.30 -3.23
C ALA A 160 -19.71 18.96 -3.24
N ALA A 161 -20.82 18.87 -2.50
CA ALA A 161 -21.71 17.72 -2.45
C ALA A 161 -22.25 17.35 -3.85
N ASP A 162 -22.80 18.33 -4.57
CA ASP A 162 -23.37 18.15 -5.91
C ASP A 162 -22.32 17.74 -6.95
N ARG A 163 -21.08 18.19 -6.79
CA ARG A 163 -20.00 17.92 -7.75
C ARG A 163 -19.33 16.57 -7.54
N TYR A 164 -19.15 16.15 -6.29
CA TYR A 164 -18.30 15.00 -5.95
C TYR A 164 -19.06 13.84 -5.31
N PHE A 165 -20.26 14.06 -4.74
CA PHE A 165 -20.98 13.06 -3.94
C PHE A 165 -22.45 12.84 -4.33
N ARG A 166 -22.94 13.55 -5.36
CA ARG A 166 -24.35 13.56 -5.78
C ARG A 166 -25.01 12.19 -5.93
N SER A 167 -24.29 11.18 -6.44
CA SER A 167 -24.84 9.82 -6.61
C SER A 167 -24.90 9.02 -5.30
N HIS A 168 -24.05 9.31 -4.33
CA HIS A 168 -23.94 8.58 -3.06
C HIS A 168 -24.85 9.19 -1.97
N ILE A 169 -25.01 10.51 -1.98
CA ILE A 169 -25.96 11.21 -1.10
C ILE A 169 -27.41 10.83 -1.46
N ALA A 170 -27.74 10.76 -2.76
CA ALA A 170 -29.07 10.37 -3.23
C ALA A 170 -29.48 8.92 -2.86
N ALA A 171 -28.50 8.07 -2.51
CA ALA A 171 -28.74 6.67 -2.15
C ALA A 171 -28.94 6.47 -0.63
N GLY A 172 -28.78 7.52 0.20
CA GLY A 172 -28.98 7.43 1.65
C GLY A 172 -27.98 6.52 2.38
N GLU A 173 -26.79 6.31 1.80
CA GLU A 173 -25.77 5.43 2.35
C GLU A 173 -25.16 6.03 3.64
N GLN A 174 -25.09 5.22 4.71
CA GLN A 174 -24.64 5.64 6.05
C GLN A 174 -23.14 6.04 6.12
N ASP A 175 -22.35 5.73 5.10
CA ASP A 175 -20.92 6.11 4.99
C ASP A 175 -20.71 7.40 4.18
N SER A 176 -21.78 8.14 3.89
CA SER A 176 -21.75 9.25 2.94
C SER A 176 -21.27 10.58 3.54
N ALA A 177 -20.53 11.31 2.71
CA ALA A 177 -19.97 12.64 2.94
C ALA A 177 -21.06 13.72 3.11
N CYS A 178 -21.90 13.60 4.15
CA CYS A 178 -22.95 14.57 4.48
C CYS A 178 -22.45 15.66 5.44
N ASN A 179 -21.35 15.41 6.16
CA ASN A 179 -20.74 16.37 7.07
C ASN A 179 -19.52 17.03 6.41
N PHE A 180 -19.59 18.34 6.22
CA PHE A 180 -18.55 19.16 5.65
C PHE A 180 -17.99 20.11 6.71
N VAL A 181 -16.67 20.22 6.79
CA VAL A 181 -16.02 21.33 7.50
C VAL A 181 -15.59 22.35 6.45
N VAL A 182 -16.31 23.47 6.37
CA VAL A 182 -16.01 24.55 5.41
C VAL A 182 -15.29 25.68 6.14
N THR A 183 -14.18 26.15 5.59
CA THR A 183 -13.43 27.28 6.14
C THR A 183 -13.40 28.40 5.10
N ALA A 184 -14.04 29.53 5.41
CA ALA A 184 -13.94 30.70 4.54
C ALA A 184 -12.53 31.31 4.61
N LYS A 185 -11.97 31.65 3.44
CA LYS A 185 -10.62 32.26 3.38
C LYS A 185 -10.57 33.64 4.05
N SER A 186 -11.71 34.32 4.17
CA SER A 186 -11.86 35.66 4.72
C SER A 186 -11.67 35.75 6.23
N ASP A 187 -12.16 34.76 7.00
CA ASP A 187 -12.14 34.76 8.47
C ASP A 187 -11.43 33.56 9.08
N GLN A 188 -11.04 32.56 8.26
CA GLN A 188 -10.36 31.33 8.66
C GLN A 188 -11.11 30.55 9.75
N LYS A 189 -12.43 30.74 9.87
CA LYS A 189 -13.24 30.08 10.88
C LYS A 189 -13.88 28.82 10.29
N PRO A 190 -13.59 27.62 10.82
CA PRO A 190 -14.25 26.40 10.36
C PRO A 190 -15.71 26.38 10.83
N VAL A 191 -16.60 26.01 9.92
CA VAL A 191 -18.03 25.77 10.18
C VAL A 191 -18.35 24.34 9.74
N GLU A 192 -18.91 23.56 10.65
CA GLU A 192 -19.42 22.21 10.38
C GLU A 192 -20.84 22.31 9.83
N ILE A 193 -21.08 21.66 8.68
CA ILE A 193 -22.35 21.67 7.96
C ILE A 193 -22.76 20.23 7.72
N ASP A 194 -23.92 19.86 8.25
CA ASP A 194 -24.57 18.58 8.02
C ASP A 194 -25.67 18.76 6.96
N LEU A 195 -25.45 18.17 5.78
CA LEU A 195 -26.39 18.19 4.66
C LEU A 195 -27.39 17.02 4.70
N SER A 196 -27.33 16.13 5.70
CA SER A 196 -28.27 15.00 5.83
C SER A 196 -29.72 15.44 6.00
N ALA A 197 -29.94 16.63 6.57
CA ALA A 197 -31.27 17.21 6.80
C ALA A 197 -31.92 17.80 5.53
N CYS A 198 -31.18 18.02 4.45
CA CYS A 198 -31.71 18.63 3.22
C CYS A 198 -32.56 17.69 2.36
N HIS A 199 -32.80 16.45 2.80
CA HIS A 199 -33.62 15.45 2.10
C HIS A 199 -34.98 15.16 2.75
N SER A 200 -35.38 15.87 3.80
CA SER A 200 -36.79 15.84 4.23
C SER A 200 -37.57 16.93 3.49
N ASP A 201 -38.19 16.56 2.36
CA ASP A 201 -39.37 17.17 1.71
C ASP A 201 -39.63 16.29 0.46
N ASP A 202 -40.78 15.67 0.14
CA ASP A 202 -42.17 15.81 0.57
C ASP A 202 -42.93 14.51 0.17
N GLU A 203 -43.37 13.68 1.11
CA GLU A 203 -44.59 12.87 0.90
C GLU A 203 -45.79 13.69 1.35
N VAL A 204 -46.21 14.64 0.51
CA VAL A 204 -47.57 15.16 0.62
C VAL A 204 -48.49 14.14 -0.05
N MET A 205 -49.08 13.29 0.79
CA MET A 205 -50.23 12.47 0.43
C MET A 205 -51.34 13.36 -0.14
N GLU A 206 -51.61 13.25 -1.44
CA GLU A 206 -52.85 13.75 -2.01
C GLU A 206 -53.97 12.75 -1.64
N SER A 207 -54.71 13.10 -0.59
CA SER A 207 -55.96 12.45 -0.19
C SER A 207 -57.12 13.42 -0.42
N ALA A 208 -57.82 13.28 -1.54
CA ALA A 208 -59.27 13.49 -1.72
C ALA A 208 -59.66 13.47 -3.22
#